data_AF-A0A3N4KVT5-F1
#
_entry.id   AF-A0A3N4KVT5-F1
#
_cell.length_a   1.000
_cell.length_b   1.000
_cell.length_c   1.000
_cell.angle_alpha   90.00
_cell.angle_beta   90.00
_cell.angle_gamma   90.00
#
_symmetry.space_group_name_H-M   'P 1'
#
loop_
_entity.id
_entity.type
_entity.pdbx_description
1 polymer ?
#
loop_
_entity_poly.entity_id
_entity_poly.type
_entity_poly.pdbx_seq_one_letter_code
_entity_poly.pdbx_strand_id
1 'polypeptide(L)'
;QFDVIHWYPKYQSCQRYFLEVAQHSYPCQALAAFINIKLPFQRAPVMQGAVSIQPHMPSSSRPPQYRNTGSFPIHPTISQFGWVSLHPYMRRLVATGFDAAAILHGWFGDDWESGVGPLHEQERRNYMFAAKSGGWKSVKKQYDEVIDEAVPYLIPLSAVENAEIEGAESLWSRWLAMEDWML
;
A
#
# COMPACT_ATOMS: atom_id res chain seq x y z
N GLN A 1 13.68 12.69 -16.54
CA GLN A 1 12.20 12.86 -16.50
C GLN A 1 11.61 11.48 -16.27
N PHE A 2 10.61 11.36 -15.38
CA PHE A 2 9.96 10.08 -15.10
C PHE A 2 9.08 9.64 -16.28
N ASP A 3 9.25 8.42 -16.77
CA ASP A 3 8.44 7.83 -17.84
C ASP A 3 7.37 6.90 -17.26
N VAL A 4 6.15 7.43 -17.18
CA VAL A 4 5.00 6.70 -16.62
C VAL A 4 4.62 5.47 -17.44
N ILE A 5 4.83 5.49 -18.76
CA ILE A 5 4.42 4.40 -19.66
C ILE A 5 5.37 3.22 -19.52
N HIS A 6 6.66 3.50 -19.39
CA HIS A 6 7.66 2.46 -19.11
C HIS A 6 7.54 1.90 -17.68
N TRP A 7 7.23 2.77 -16.71
CA TRP A 7 7.13 2.41 -15.29
C TRP A 7 5.90 1.57 -14.95
N TYR A 8 4.73 1.90 -15.51
CA TYR A 8 3.46 1.31 -15.05
C TYR A 8 3.39 -0.22 -15.16
N PRO A 9 3.88 -0.88 -16.24
CA PRO A 9 3.95 -2.34 -16.30
C PRO A 9 4.77 -2.96 -15.15
N LYS A 10 5.85 -2.31 -14.72
CA LYS A 10 6.69 -2.76 -13.60
C LYS A 10 5.97 -2.62 -12.27
N TYR A 11 5.26 -1.51 -12.07
CA TYR A 11 4.38 -1.33 -10.91
C TYR A 11 3.27 -2.40 -10.86
N GLN A 12 2.64 -2.71 -12.00
CA GLN A 12 1.62 -3.77 -12.07
C GLN A 12 2.19 -5.16 -11.76
N SER A 13 3.42 -5.44 -12.18
CA SER A 13 4.16 -6.66 -11.82
C SER A 13 4.31 -6.78 -10.30
N CYS A 14 4.76 -5.69 -9.65
CA CYS A 14 4.89 -5.62 -8.19
C CYS A 14 3.56 -5.83 -7.46
N GLN A 15 2.50 -5.17 -7.96
CA GLN A 15 1.16 -5.29 -7.38
C GLN A 15 0.65 -6.72 -7.48
N ARG A 16 0.80 -7.36 -8.63
CA ARG A 16 0.41 -8.76 -8.84
C ARG A 16 1.19 -9.69 -7.91
N TYR A 17 2.51 -9.55 -7.85
CA TYR A 17 3.34 -10.37 -6.96
C TYR A 17 2.93 -10.21 -5.49
N PHE A 18 2.70 -8.98 -5.03
CA PHE A 18 2.26 -8.73 -3.66
C PHE A 18 0.93 -9.42 -3.34
N LEU A 19 -0.02 -9.36 -4.28
CA LEU A 19 -1.36 -9.95 -4.12
C LEU A 19 -1.39 -11.46 -4.29
N GLU A 20 -0.63 -12.04 -5.22
CA GLU A 20 -0.74 -13.47 -5.52
C GLU A 20 0.26 -14.30 -4.73
N VAL A 21 1.36 -13.70 -4.28
CA VAL A 21 2.50 -14.41 -3.67
C VAL A 21 2.84 -13.86 -2.29
N ALA A 22 3.30 -12.60 -2.21
CA ALA A 22 3.96 -12.11 -1.00
C ALA A 22 3.04 -12.11 0.22
N GLN A 23 1.79 -11.63 0.09
CA GLN A 23 0.84 -11.55 1.20
C GLN A 23 0.49 -12.92 1.82
N HIS A 24 0.74 -14.01 1.10
CA HIS A 24 0.51 -15.37 1.58
C HIS A 24 1.76 -16.01 2.20
N SER A 25 2.91 -15.36 2.10
CA SER A 25 4.16 -15.83 2.69
C SER A 25 4.22 -15.57 4.20
N TYR A 26 4.82 -16.50 4.95
CA TYR A 26 5.02 -16.35 6.39
C TYR A 26 5.80 -15.07 6.77
N PRO A 27 6.93 -14.72 6.12
CA PRO A 27 7.68 -13.51 6.47
C PRO A 27 6.85 -12.23 6.29
N CYS A 28 6.06 -12.12 5.22
CA CYS A 28 5.21 -10.96 4.97
C CYS A 28 4.10 -10.85 6.02
N GLN A 29 3.43 -11.96 6.35
CA GLN A 29 2.38 -11.98 7.38
C GLN A 29 2.90 -11.65 8.77
N ALA A 30 4.05 -12.23 9.14
CA ALA A 30 4.70 -11.95 10.43
C ALA A 30 5.07 -10.47 10.55
N LEU A 31 5.68 -9.90 9.51
CA LEU A 31 6.04 -8.49 9.51
C LEU A 31 4.81 -7.59 9.50
N ALA A 32 3.78 -7.89 8.68
CA ALA A 32 2.54 -7.11 8.62
C ALA A 32 1.82 -7.07 9.98
N ALA A 33 1.77 -8.21 10.69
CA ALA A 33 1.25 -8.26 12.05
C ALA A 33 2.08 -7.41 13.02
N PHE A 34 3.42 -7.48 12.92
CA PHE A 34 4.32 -6.72 13.78
C PHE A 34 4.22 -5.19 13.61
N ILE A 35 4.11 -4.71 12.36
CA ILE A 35 3.97 -3.28 12.04
C ILE A 35 2.50 -2.81 12.02
N ASN A 36 1.58 -3.68 12.45
CA ASN A 36 0.15 -3.43 12.57
C ASN A 36 -0.50 -2.91 11.27
N ILE A 37 -0.39 -3.68 10.19
CA ILE A 37 -1.05 -3.40 8.90
C ILE A 37 -1.75 -4.66 8.37
N LYS A 38 -2.98 -4.50 7.90
CA LYS A 38 -3.78 -5.56 7.29
C LYS A 38 -3.37 -5.76 5.84
N LEU A 39 -3.02 -6.98 5.51
CA LEU A 39 -2.79 -7.44 4.14
C LEU A 39 -4.10 -7.47 3.34
N PRO A 40 -4.04 -7.38 2.01
CA PRO A 40 -5.24 -7.33 1.17
C PRO A 40 -6.23 -8.47 1.41
N PHE A 41 -5.77 -9.71 1.59
CA PHE A 41 -6.62 -10.87 1.87
C PHE A 41 -7.35 -10.81 3.22
N GLN A 42 -6.85 -9.99 4.16
CA GLN A 42 -7.45 -9.78 5.48
C GLN A 42 -8.51 -8.68 5.47
N ARG A 43 -8.58 -7.90 4.39
CA ARG A 43 -9.62 -6.90 4.19
C ARG A 43 -10.87 -7.66 3.74
N ALA A 44 -11.96 -7.54 4.50
CA ALA A 44 -13.24 -8.08 4.07
C ALA A 44 -13.50 -7.60 2.64
N PRO A 45 -14.02 -8.45 1.73
CA PRO A 45 -14.41 -7.97 0.42
C PRO A 45 -15.34 -6.79 0.67
N VAL A 46 -15.00 -5.64 0.08
CA VAL A 46 -15.90 -4.49 0.09
C VAL A 46 -17.18 -5.02 -0.51
N MET A 47 -18.13 -5.41 0.33
CA MET A 47 -19.51 -5.54 -0.07
C MET A 47 -19.89 -4.12 -0.42
N GLN A 48 -19.59 -3.72 -1.66
CA GLN A 48 -20.26 -2.62 -2.31
C GLN A 48 -21.73 -2.92 -2.07
N GLY A 49 -22.35 -2.11 -1.22
CA GLY A 49 -23.65 -2.41 -0.64
C GLY A 49 -24.56 -2.92 -1.74
N ALA A 50 -24.88 -4.21 -1.70
CA ALA A 50 -26.07 -4.70 -2.34
C ALA A 50 -27.19 -4.00 -1.58
N VAL A 51 -27.58 -2.81 -2.04
CA VAL A 51 -28.87 -2.26 -1.72
C VAL A 51 -29.84 -3.26 -2.30
N SER A 52 -30.23 -4.22 -1.47
CA SER A 52 -31.33 -5.13 -1.78
C SER A 52 -32.59 -4.26 -1.77
N ILE A 53 -32.85 -3.59 -2.89
CA ILE A 53 -34.21 -3.16 -3.19
C ILE A 53 -34.93 -4.47 -3.48
N GLN A 54 -35.49 -5.08 -2.44
CA GLN A 54 -36.45 -6.16 -2.60
C GLN A 54 -37.69 -5.57 -3.28
N PRO A 55 -38.03 -5.96 -4.53
CA PRO A 55 -39.37 -5.71 -5.02
C PRO A 55 -40.24 -6.78 -4.37
N HIS A 56 -41.14 -6.36 -3.48
CA HIS A 56 -42.29 -7.19 -3.15
C HIS A 56 -42.98 -7.55 -4.47
N MET A 57 -43.32 -8.82 -4.67
CA MET A 57 -44.42 -9.27 -5.53
C MET A 57 -44.87 -10.65 -5.04
N PRO A 58 -46.18 -10.95 -5.01
CA PRO A 58 -46.71 -12.15 -4.37
C PRO A 58 -46.71 -13.37 -5.31
N SER A 59 -46.38 -14.51 -4.71
CA SER A 59 -46.74 -15.91 -5.01
C SER A 59 -47.13 -16.34 -6.44
N SER A 60 -46.36 -17.27 -7.02
CA SER A 60 -46.92 -18.51 -7.58
C SER A 60 -45.88 -19.63 -7.73
N SER A 61 -46.37 -20.84 -7.45
CA SER A 61 -45.75 -22.18 -7.36
C SER A 61 -44.84 -22.65 -8.51
N ARG A 62 -43.67 -23.22 -8.17
CA ARG A 62 -42.94 -24.22 -8.99
C ARG A 62 -42.00 -25.11 -8.14
N PRO A 63 -41.71 -26.38 -8.54
CA PRO A 63 -41.13 -27.43 -7.70
C PRO A 63 -39.58 -27.40 -7.66
N PRO A 64 -38.92 -28.15 -6.75
CA PRO A 64 -37.50 -27.98 -6.45
C PRO A 64 -36.64 -28.64 -7.53
N GLN A 65 -35.76 -27.87 -8.16
CA GLN A 65 -34.68 -28.41 -8.99
C GLN A 65 -33.38 -28.42 -8.17
N TYR A 66 -32.78 -29.61 -8.13
CA TYR A 66 -31.58 -29.97 -7.41
C TYR A 66 -30.44 -28.97 -7.67
N ARG A 67 -29.92 -28.41 -6.57
CA ARG A 67 -28.81 -27.46 -6.56
C ARG A 67 -27.51 -28.25 -6.75
N ASN A 68 -27.01 -28.29 -7.98
CA ASN A 68 -25.73 -28.89 -8.29
C ASN A 68 -24.62 -27.96 -7.76
N THR A 69 -24.09 -28.26 -6.56
CA THR A 69 -22.88 -27.62 -6.01
C THR A 69 -21.66 -28.10 -6.78
N GLY A 70 -21.44 -27.54 -7.97
CA GLY A 70 -20.16 -27.61 -8.66
C GLY A 70 -19.18 -26.66 -7.99
N SER A 71 -18.43 -27.17 -7.02
CA SER A 71 -17.22 -26.50 -6.52
C SER A 71 -16.16 -26.59 -7.61
N PHE A 72 -16.08 -25.57 -8.45
CA PHE A 72 -14.90 -25.32 -9.25
C PHE A 72 -13.82 -24.72 -8.34
N PRO A 73 -12.56 -25.15 -8.41
CA PRO A 73 -11.49 -24.52 -7.66
C PRO A 73 -11.30 -23.11 -8.23
N ILE A 74 -11.80 -22.11 -7.50
CA ILE A 74 -11.61 -20.70 -7.85
C ILE A 74 -10.13 -20.40 -7.58
N HIS A 75 -9.32 -20.39 -8.64
CA HIS A 75 -8.02 -19.74 -8.59
C HIS A 75 -8.25 -18.28 -8.22
N PRO A 76 -7.60 -17.71 -7.18
CA PRO A 76 -7.79 -16.31 -6.86
C PRO A 76 -7.19 -15.46 -7.97
N THR A 77 -8.03 -15.05 -8.91
CA THR A 77 -7.72 -14.01 -9.88
C THR A 77 -7.85 -12.67 -9.20
N ILE A 78 -7.03 -11.71 -9.62
CA ILE A 78 -6.95 -10.32 -9.12
C ILE A 78 -8.34 -9.68 -8.93
N SER A 79 -9.37 -10.10 -9.67
CA SER A 79 -10.76 -9.62 -9.60
C SER A 79 -11.49 -9.78 -8.26
N GLN A 80 -10.96 -10.49 -7.27
CA GLN A 80 -11.54 -10.56 -5.91
C GLN A 80 -11.18 -9.34 -5.05
N PHE A 81 -10.01 -8.78 -5.31
CA PHE A 81 -9.54 -7.54 -4.72
C PHE A 81 -9.87 -6.45 -5.74
N GLY A 82 -10.51 -5.35 -5.34
CA GLY A 82 -10.58 -4.18 -6.23
C GLY A 82 -9.17 -3.68 -6.59
N TRP A 83 -9.06 -2.46 -7.11
CA TRP A 83 -7.74 -1.83 -7.21
C TRP A 83 -7.10 -1.71 -5.81
N VAL A 84 -5.95 -2.35 -5.59
CA VAL A 84 -5.20 -2.32 -4.31
C VAL A 84 -4.01 -1.38 -4.43
N SER A 85 -4.03 -0.28 -3.67
CA SER A 85 -2.86 0.59 -3.58
C SER A 85 -1.73 -0.08 -2.81
N LEU A 86 -0.50 -0.04 -3.34
CA LEU A 86 0.70 -0.46 -2.61
C LEU A 86 1.22 0.63 -1.65
N HIS A 87 0.73 1.87 -1.81
CA HIS A 87 1.22 3.02 -1.07
C HIS A 87 1.11 2.85 0.46
N PRO A 88 -0.02 2.40 1.06
CA PRO A 88 -0.12 2.25 2.51
C PRO A 88 0.95 1.32 3.10
N TYR A 89 1.27 0.24 2.39
CA TYR A 89 2.31 -0.70 2.79
C TYR A 89 3.69 -0.07 2.72
N MET A 90 3.97 0.65 1.63
CA MET A 90 5.23 1.40 1.47
C MET A 90 5.43 2.42 2.59
N ARG A 91 4.41 3.23 2.90
CA ARG A 91 4.44 4.20 4.02
C ARG A 91 4.74 3.52 5.34
N ARG A 92 4.12 2.36 5.59
CA ARG A 92 4.30 1.62 6.83
C ARG A 92 5.72 1.08 6.97
N LEU A 93 6.26 0.48 5.90
CA LEU A 93 7.63 -0.03 5.89
C LEU A 93 8.63 1.09 6.13
N VAL A 94 8.49 2.23 5.45
CA VAL A 94 9.36 3.41 5.65
C VAL A 94 9.26 3.94 7.09
N ALA A 95 8.05 4.16 7.59
CA ALA A 95 7.85 4.74 8.92
C ALA A 95 8.35 3.85 10.08
N THR A 96 8.40 2.54 9.86
CA THR A 96 8.84 1.54 10.86
C THR A 96 10.25 0.99 10.60
N GLY A 97 10.92 1.40 9.52
CA GLY A 97 12.29 1.00 9.21
C GLY A 97 12.48 -0.33 8.50
N PHE A 98 11.41 -0.92 7.96
CA PHE A 98 11.45 -2.19 7.25
C PHE A 98 11.47 -2.01 5.72
N ASP A 99 12.13 -0.97 5.24
CA ASP A 99 12.20 -0.62 3.82
C ASP A 99 13.56 -0.98 3.19
N ALA A 100 14.31 -1.92 3.78
CA ALA A 100 15.53 -2.45 3.19
C ALA A 100 15.26 -3.24 1.89
N ALA A 101 16.20 -3.23 0.96
CA ALA A 101 16.08 -3.85 -0.36
C ALA A 101 15.60 -5.32 -0.31
N ALA A 102 16.10 -6.12 0.64
CA ALA A 102 15.68 -7.52 0.79
C ALA A 102 14.20 -7.66 1.21
N ILE A 103 13.68 -6.74 2.04
CA ILE A 103 12.28 -6.73 2.44
C ILE A 103 11.41 -6.26 1.26
N LEU A 104 11.83 -5.21 0.56
CA LEU A 104 11.12 -4.69 -0.61
C LEU A 104 11.04 -5.75 -1.72
N HIS A 105 12.14 -6.44 -2.01
CA HIS A 105 12.15 -7.59 -2.92
C HIS A 105 11.20 -8.70 -2.44
N GLY A 106 11.25 -9.06 -1.16
CA GLY A 106 10.36 -10.08 -0.59
C GLY A 106 8.87 -9.72 -0.68
N TRP A 107 8.52 -8.43 -0.62
CA TRP A 107 7.14 -7.95 -0.69
C TRP A 107 6.65 -7.70 -2.13
N PHE A 108 7.52 -7.23 -3.02
CA PHE A 108 7.13 -6.69 -4.32
C PHE A 108 7.76 -7.43 -5.52
N GLY A 109 8.60 -8.43 -5.28
CA GLY A 109 9.15 -9.31 -6.31
C GLY A 109 10.33 -8.70 -7.06
N ASP A 110 10.76 -9.34 -8.14
CA ASP A 110 11.99 -8.99 -8.85
C ASP A 110 11.98 -7.60 -9.49
N ASP A 111 10.80 -7.12 -9.91
CA ASP A 111 10.64 -5.82 -10.56
C ASP A 111 10.59 -4.65 -9.55
N TRP A 112 10.72 -4.89 -8.23
CA TRP A 112 10.46 -3.89 -7.18
C TRP A 112 11.20 -2.58 -7.39
N GLU A 113 12.48 -2.63 -7.78
CA GLU A 113 13.34 -1.46 -7.92
C GLU A 113 12.81 -0.52 -9.01
N SER A 114 12.41 -1.09 -10.16
CA SER A 114 11.82 -0.32 -11.26
C SER A 114 10.32 -0.01 -11.07
N GLY A 115 9.60 -0.81 -10.26
CA GLY A 115 8.16 -0.72 -10.09
C GLY A 115 7.73 0.13 -8.89
N VAL A 116 8.18 -0.22 -7.68
CA VAL A 116 7.85 0.54 -6.45
C VAL A 116 9.01 1.40 -5.95
N GLY A 117 10.23 1.24 -6.48
CA GLY A 117 11.39 2.06 -6.12
C GLY A 117 11.14 3.57 -6.19
N PRO A 118 10.53 4.12 -7.27
CA PRO A 118 10.19 5.54 -7.31
C PRO A 118 9.23 6.00 -6.20
N LEU A 119 8.30 5.12 -5.77
CA LEU A 119 7.38 5.40 -4.66
C LEU A 119 8.11 5.33 -3.33
N HIS A 120 9.03 4.37 -3.18
CA HIS A 120 9.84 4.17 -1.99
C HIS A 120 10.75 5.38 -1.73
N GLU A 121 11.49 5.82 -2.74
CA GLU A 121 12.32 7.01 -2.66
C GLU A 121 11.51 8.27 -2.32
N GLN A 122 10.36 8.45 -2.98
CA GLN A 122 9.50 9.60 -2.72
C GLN A 122 8.95 9.58 -1.29
N GLU A 123 8.56 8.42 -0.79
CA GLU A 123 8.03 8.28 0.55
C GLU A 123 9.09 8.54 1.63
N ARG A 124 10.33 8.08 1.43
CA ARG A 124 11.46 8.40 2.32
C ARG A 124 11.71 9.91 2.39
N ARG A 125 11.70 10.60 1.24
CA ARG A 125 11.80 12.08 1.19
C ARG A 125 10.65 12.77 1.91
N ASN A 126 9.42 12.30 1.71
CA ASN A 126 8.24 12.86 2.38
C ASN A 126 8.32 12.68 3.91
N TYR A 127 8.76 11.50 4.36
CA TYR A 127 8.90 11.18 5.77
C TYR A 127 9.94 12.08 6.45
N MET A 128 11.11 12.25 5.82
CA MET A 128 12.14 13.17 6.30
C MET A 128 11.65 14.62 6.34
N PHE A 129 10.93 15.06 5.31
CA PHE A 129 10.37 16.40 5.27
C PHE A 129 9.40 16.64 6.43
N ALA A 130 8.45 15.73 6.63
CA ALA A 130 7.47 15.83 7.70
C ALA A 130 8.15 15.87 9.09
N ALA A 131 9.22 15.08 9.28
CA ALA A 131 10.01 15.08 10.51
C ALA A 131 10.76 16.40 10.72
N LYS A 132 11.36 16.96 9.67
CA LYS A 132 12.16 18.20 9.71
C LYS A 132 11.30 19.45 9.92
N SER A 133 10.16 19.55 9.22
CA SER A 133 9.32 20.76 9.23
C SER A 133 8.30 20.79 10.38
N GLY A 134 7.64 19.67 10.65
CA GLY A 134 6.55 19.59 11.63
C GLY A 134 6.93 18.91 12.96
N GLY A 135 8.11 18.29 13.03
CA GLY A 135 8.54 17.47 14.16
C GLY A 135 7.80 16.13 14.26
N TRP A 136 8.33 15.23 15.09
CA TRP A 136 7.85 13.85 15.24
C TRP A 136 6.37 13.71 15.62
N LYS A 137 5.81 14.67 16.37
CA LYS A 137 4.38 14.68 16.72
C LYS A 137 3.50 14.86 15.47
N SER A 138 3.90 15.74 14.55
CA SER A 138 3.17 15.95 13.28
C SER A 138 3.27 14.72 12.39
N VAL A 139 4.48 14.12 12.29
CA VAL A 139 4.69 12.86 11.56
C VAL A 139 3.79 11.75 12.10
N LYS A 140 3.74 11.55 13.42
CA LYS A 140 2.86 10.52 14.01
C LYS A 140 1.42 10.75 13.59
N LYS A 141 0.92 11.98 13.67
CA LYS A 141 -0.46 12.29 13.25
C LYS A 141 -0.71 11.97 11.77
N GLN A 142 0.23 12.28 10.89
CA GLN A 142 0.10 12.08 9.43
C GLN A 142 0.25 10.62 8.99
N TYR A 143 0.98 9.81 9.74
CA TYR A 143 1.19 8.40 9.41
C TYR A 143 0.19 7.47 10.12
N ASP A 144 -0.50 7.98 11.14
CA ASP A 144 -1.45 7.26 11.99
C ASP A 144 -2.92 7.53 11.65
N GLU A 145 -3.25 7.61 10.35
CA GLU A 145 -4.57 8.06 9.88
C GLU A 145 -5.67 6.99 9.97
N VAL A 146 -5.33 5.71 10.20
CA VAL A 146 -6.28 4.58 10.21
C VAL A 146 -6.45 4.02 11.62
N ILE A 147 -7.67 4.06 12.15
CA ILE A 147 -8.01 3.72 13.55
C ILE A 147 -7.59 2.28 13.92
N ASP A 148 -7.88 1.29 13.06
CA ASP A 148 -7.59 -0.14 13.34
C ASP A 148 -6.21 -0.61 12.88
N GLU A 149 -5.43 0.27 12.26
CA GLU A 149 -4.10 -0.03 11.73
C GLU A 149 -3.11 1.04 12.23
N ALA A 150 -3.26 1.47 13.48
CA ALA A 150 -2.39 2.51 14.05
C ALA A 150 -0.90 2.14 13.92
N VAL A 151 -0.06 3.11 13.56
CA VAL A 151 1.39 2.91 13.44
C VAL A 151 1.96 2.64 14.83
N PRO A 152 2.58 1.46 15.07
CA PRO A 152 2.98 1.07 16.43
C PRO A 152 4.12 1.93 16.97
N TYR A 153 5.05 2.35 16.10
CA TYR A 153 6.14 3.25 16.43
C TYR A 153 6.69 3.90 15.15
N LEU A 154 7.46 4.97 15.33
CA LEU A 154 8.20 5.65 14.28
C LEU A 154 9.69 5.51 14.54
N ILE A 155 10.49 5.40 13.48
CA ILE A 155 11.94 5.46 13.61
C ILE A 155 12.53 6.54 12.71
N PRO A 156 13.63 7.21 13.10
CA PRO A 156 14.46 7.94 12.15
C PRO A 156 14.91 7.01 11.02
N LEU A 157 14.94 7.52 9.79
CA LEU A 157 15.48 6.73 8.68
C LEU A 157 16.94 6.36 8.98
N SER A 158 17.22 5.07 9.02
CA SER A 158 18.57 4.53 9.09
C SER A 158 19.17 4.41 7.69
N ALA A 159 20.50 4.51 7.58
CA ALA A 159 21.23 4.37 6.32
C ALA A 159 20.78 5.35 5.22
N VAL A 160 20.47 6.60 5.59
CA VAL A 160 20.29 7.67 4.62
C VAL A 160 21.66 8.04 4.06
N GLU A 161 21.87 7.83 2.76
CA GLU A 161 23.10 8.27 2.10
C GLU A 161 23.12 9.80 2.03
N ASN A 162 24.31 10.42 2.10
CA ASN A 162 24.43 11.87 1.97
C ASN A 162 23.80 12.40 0.67
N ALA A 163 23.86 11.64 -0.42
CA ALA A 163 23.21 11.98 -1.68
C ALA A 163 21.68 12.03 -1.58
N GLU A 164 21.08 11.16 -0.76
CA GLU A 164 19.65 11.18 -0.49
C GLU A 164 19.27 12.40 0.35
N ILE A 165 20.10 12.77 1.34
CA ILE A 165 19.93 13.99 2.15
C ILE A 165 20.03 15.23 1.26
N GLU A 166 21.10 15.38 0.48
CA GLU A 166 21.34 16.52 -0.40
C GLU A 166 20.26 16.64 -1.49
N GLY A 167 19.85 15.52 -2.08
CA GLY A 167 18.77 15.47 -3.05
C GLY A 167 17.46 15.94 -2.44
N ALA A 168 17.13 15.44 -1.24
CA ALA A 168 15.95 15.85 -0.51
C ALA A 168 16.02 17.34 -0.13
N GLU A 169 17.15 17.82 0.41
CA GLU A 169 17.37 19.24 0.73
C GLU A 169 17.26 20.15 -0.48
N SER A 170 17.79 19.79 -1.65
CA SER A 170 17.67 20.59 -2.86
C SER A 170 16.22 20.73 -3.34
N LEU A 171 15.44 19.64 -3.22
CA LEU A 171 14.03 19.62 -3.60
C LEU A 171 13.20 20.44 -2.60
N TRP A 172 13.54 20.33 -1.31
CA TRP A 172 12.91 21.07 -0.22
C TRP A 172 13.19 22.56 -0.29
N SER A 173 14.44 22.97 -0.50
CA SER A 173 14.81 24.38 -0.68
C SER A 173 14.07 25.00 -1.85
N ARG A 174 13.86 24.25 -2.94
CA ARG A 174 13.05 24.71 -4.08
C ARG A 174 11.57 24.88 -3.71
N TRP A 175 10.98 23.93 -2.97
CA TRP A 175 9.59 24.01 -2.55
C TRP A 175 9.33 25.14 -1.55
N LEU A 176 10.18 25.29 -0.53
CA LEU A 176 10.10 26.40 0.43
C LEU A 176 10.32 27.75 -0.25
N ALA A 177 11.23 27.84 -1.22
CA ALA A 177 11.41 29.06 -2.01
C ALA A 177 10.16 29.41 -2.85
N MET A 178 9.33 28.43 -3.22
CA MET A 178 8.03 28.69 -3.88
C MET A 178 6.96 29.14 -2.88
N GLU A 179 7.03 28.73 -1.61
CA GLU A 179 6.17 29.27 -0.53
C GLU A 179 6.48 30.75 -0.29
N ASP A 180 7.76 31.12 -0.30
CA ASP A 180 8.22 32.52 -0.20
C ASP A 180 7.78 33.39 -1.41
N TRP A 181 7.44 32.78 -2.55
CA TRP A 181 6.92 33.48 -3.74
C TRP A 181 5.39 33.69 -3.72
N MET A 182 4.67 33.18 -2.72
CA MET A 182 3.23 33.42 -2.57
C MET A 182 2.89 34.74 -1.82
N LEU A 183 3.80 35.72 -1.80
CA LEU A 183 3.59 37.06 -1.25
C LEU A 183 3.19 38.08 -2.33
#